data_AF-A0A1Z5JWD7-F1
#
_entry.id   AF-A0A1Z5JWD7-F1
#
_cell.length_a   1.000
_cell.length_b   1.000
_cell.length_c   1.000
_cell.angle_alpha   90.00
_cell.angle_beta   90.00
_cell.angle_gamma   90.00
#
_symmetry.space_group_name_H-M   'P 1'
#
loop_
_entity.id
_entity.type
_entity.pdbx_description
1 polymer ?
#
loop_
_entity_poly.entity_id
_entity_poly.type
_entity_poly.pdbx_seq_one_letter_code
_entity_poly.pdbx_strand_id
1 'polypeptide(L)'
;MKFSALVCALAATSAAAFAPSVSERASTSLNSVDRRAAFGQIAGAAAAVAAFPQLASADGAVSAATVNRARGIYGDRIAALKSAVEKGDLDAIVAEKNAFVLFNSGAYPTAKSKQQKKAAIEGTNAIFKAIKAGDKAAVKSAYNSYVAANDISPLPAVDANKGQGYSGDFDFRVRTKAGAIYVR
;
A
#
# COMPACT_ATOMS: atom_id res chain seq x y z
N MET A 1 -10.84 -60.25 -16.59
CA MET A 1 -9.94 -59.27 -17.25
C MET A 1 -10.58 -57.88 -17.28
N LYS A 2 -10.76 -57.22 -16.13
CA LYS A 2 -11.37 -55.88 -16.02
C LYS A 2 -10.80 -55.05 -14.85
N PHE A 3 -9.51 -55.17 -14.56
CA PHE A 3 -8.86 -54.40 -13.48
C PHE A 3 -7.56 -53.69 -13.88
N SER A 4 -7.04 -53.91 -15.10
CA SER A 4 -5.76 -53.32 -15.53
C SER A 4 -5.90 -51.97 -16.26
N ALA A 5 -7.12 -51.51 -16.56
CA ALA A 5 -7.32 -50.27 -17.33
C ALA A 5 -7.43 -49.00 -16.45
N LEU A 6 -7.64 -49.16 -15.13
CA LEU A 6 -7.88 -48.01 -14.23
C LEU A 6 -6.59 -47.48 -13.58
N VAL A 7 -5.51 -48.27 -13.58
CA VAL A 7 -4.21 -47.88 -13.01
C VAL A 7 -3.39 -47.02 -13.98
N CYS A 8 -3.55 -47.19 -15.30
CA CYS A 8 -2.84 -46.38 -16.29
C CYS A 8 -3.40 -44.95 -16.44
N ALA A 9 -4.60 -44.66 -15.94
CA ALA A 9 -5.19 -43.32 -16.00
C ALA A 9 -4.75 -42.40 -14.84
N LEU A 10 -4.22 -42.95 -13.73
CA LEU A 10 -3.73 -42.17 -12.59
C LEU A 10 -2.25 -41.78 -12.68
N ALA A 11 -1.48 -42.39 -13.59
CA ALA A 11 -0.05 -42.15 -13.74
C ALA A 11 0.30 -41.10 -14.83
N ALA A 12 -0.69 -40.62 -15.59
CA ALA A 12 -0.48 -39.62 -16.63
C ALA A 12 -0.65 -38.16 -16.15
N THR A 13 -1.10 -37.95 -14.91
CA THR A 13 -1.32 -36.61 -14.32
C THR A 13 -0.12 -36.08 -13.52
N SER A 14 0.92 -36.88 -13.29
CA SER A 14 2.09 -36.49 -12.48
C SER A 14 3.24 -35.85 -13.27
N ALA A 15 3.18 -35.81 -14.61
CA ALA A 15 4.26 -35.24 -15.44
C ALA A 15 4.06 -33.76 -15.84
N ALA A 16 2.88 -33.18 -15.62
CA ALA A 16 2.61 -31.78 -15.96
C ALA A 16 3.05 -30.77 -14.87
N ALA A 17 3.47 -31.24 -13.70
CA ALA A 17 3.88 -30.38 -12.59
C ALA A 17 5.28 -29.75 -12.73
N PHE A 18 6.07 -30.19 -13.74
CA PHE A 18 7.43 -29.71 -13.98
C PHE A 18 7.66 -29.18 -15.41
N ALA A 19 6.59 -28.94 -16.18
CA ALA A 19 6.73 -28.23 -17.44
C ALA A 19 7.05 -26.76 -17.14
N PRO A 20 8.16 -26.19 -17.63
CA PRO A 20 8.43 -24.76 -17.48
C PRO A 20 7.29 -24.01 -18.17
N SER A 21 6.54 -23.22 -17.41
CA SER A 21 5.57 -22.30 -18.00
C SER A 21 6.35 -21.27 -18.81
N VAL A 22 6.13 -21.26 -20.12
CA VAL A 22 6.63 -20.21 -20.99
C VAL A 22 5.94 -18.92 -20.55
N SER A 23 6.57 -18.17 -19.65
CA SER A 23 6.10 -16.82 -19.31
C SER A 23 6.44 -15.93 -20.49
N GLU A 24 5.50 -15.75 -21.40
CA GLU A 24 5.54 -14.67 -22.36
C GLU A 24 5.61 -13.36 -21.56
N ARG A 25 6.77 -12.71 -21.63
CA ARG A 25 6.98 -11.38 -21.07
C ARG A 25 6.11 -10.42 -21.87
N ALA A 26 5.01 -9.97 -21.28
CA ALA A 26 4.17 -8.94 -21.88
C ALA A 26 5.02 -7.69 -22.15
N SER A 27 5.24 -7.42 -23.44
CA SER A 27 5.91 -6.21 -23.92
C SER A 27 5.14 -4.98 -23.45
N THR A 28 5.77 -4.13 -22.64
CA THR A 28 5.20 -2.84 -22.24
C THR A 28 5.41 -1.81 -23.36
N SER A 29 4.80 -2.01 -24.53
CA SER A 29 4.61 -0.93 -25.49
C SER A 29 3.29 -0.22 -25.16
N LEU A 30 3.41 0.99 -24.61
CA LEU A 30 2.30 1.92 -24.37
C LEU A 30 1.86 2.56 -25.70
N ASN A 31 1.36 1.76 -26.64
CA ASN A 31 0.75 2.29 -27.85
C ASN A 31 -0.77 2.15 -27.74
N SER A 32 -1.43 3.32 -27.58
CA SER A 32 -2.87 3.55 -27.61
C SER A 32 -3.74 2.56 -26.81
N VAL A 33 -3.75 2.69 -25.49
CA VAL A 33 -4.73 1.99 -24.66
C VAL A 33 -6.09 2.68 -24.77
N ASP A 34 -7.02 2.01 -25.44
CA ASP A 34 -8.44 2.39 -25.47
C ASP A 34 -9.01 2.36 -24.04
N ARG A 35 -9.72 3.42 -23.62
CA ARG A 35 -10.24 3.57 -22.25
C ARG A 35 -11.18 2.42 -21.85
N ARG A 36 -11.81 1.75 -22.81
CA ARG A 36 -12.60 0.52 -22.57
C ARG A 36 -11.72 -0.70 -22.26
N ALA A 37 -10.57 -0.83 -22.89
CA ALA A 37 -9.60 -1.89 -22.59
C ALA A 37 -8.96 -1.70 -21.20
N ALA A 38 -8.70 -0.46 -20.79
CA ALA A 38 -8.24 -0.14 -19.44
C ALA A 38 -9.27 -0.54 -18.36
N PHE A 39 -10.57 -0.40 -18.65
CA PHE A 39 -11.64 -0.85 -17.74
C PHE A 39 -11.79 -2.37 -17.71
N GLY A 40 -11.58 -3.04 -18.86
CA GLY A 40 -11.50 -4.49 -18.96
C GLY A 40 -10.34 -5.09 -18.16
N GLN A 41 -9.19 -4.42 -18.10
CA GLN A 41 -8.06 -4.84 -17.26
C GLN A 41 -8.35 -4.68 -15.77
N ILE A 42 -9.13 -3.67 -15.36
CA ILE A 42 -9.57 -3.51 -13.96
C ILE A 42 -10.59 -4.61 -13.58
N ALA A 43 -11.46 -5.02 -14.51
CA ALA A 43 -12.38 -6.13 -14.30
C ALA A 43 -11.66 -7.50 -14.28
N GLY A 44 -10.65 -7.71 -15.14
CA GLY A 44 -9.81 -8.90 -15.15
C GLY A 44 -8.91 -9.01 -13.91
N ALA A 45 -8.47 -7.87 -13.36
CA ALA A 45 -7.70 -7.83 -12.11
C ALA A 45 -8.53 -8.30 -10.90
N ALA A 46 -9.87 -8.19 -10.93
CA ALA A 46 -10.73 -8.72 -9.88
C ALA A 46 -10.80 -10.26 -9.91
N ALA A 47 -10.69 -10.88 -11.09
CA ALA A 47 -10.64 -12.33 -11.25
C ALA A 47 -9.24 -12.91 -10.93
N ALA A 48 -8.17 -12.13 -11.13
CA ALA A 48 -6.80 -12.54 -10.81
C ALA A 48 -6.51 -12.63 -9.29
N VAL A 49 -7.34 -12.04 -8.42
CA VAL A 49 -7.18 -12.16 -6.96
C VAL A 49 -7.56 -13.56 -6.46
N ALA A 50 -8.40 -14.30 -7.21
CA ALA A 50 -8.86 -15.63 -6.81
C ALA A 50 -7.84 -16.76 -7.06
N ALA A 51 -6.75 -16.49 -7.78
CA ALA A 51 -5.73 -17.47 -8.16
C ALA A 51 -4.38 -17.27 -7.46
N PHE A 52 -4.33 -16.51 -6.35
CA PHE A 52 -3.12 -16.46 -5.54
C PHE A 52 -2.98 -17.77 -4.74
N PRO A 53 -1.83 -18.47 -4.85
CA PRO A 53 -1.50 -19.57 -3.95
C PRO A 53 -1.67 -19.09 -2.51
N GLN A 54 -2.33 -19.91 -1.68
CA GLN A 54 -2.61 -19.63 -0.29
C GLN A 54 -1.40 -18.95 0.37
N LEU A 55 -1.61 -17.72 0.83
CA LEU A 55 -0.69 -17.00 1.71
C LEU A 55 -0.35 -17.93 2.86
N ALA A 56 0.85 -18.50 2.83
CA ALA A 56 1.49 -19.00 4.03
C ALA A 56 1.39 -17.88 5.06
N SER A 57 0.66 -18.15 6.15
CA SER A 57 0.45 -17.20 7.23
C SER A 57 1.80 -16.93 7.90
N ALA A 58 2.54 -15.97 7.37
CA ALA A 58 3.66 -15.37 8.05
C ALA A 58 3.06 -14.46 9.15
N ASP A 59 2.68 -15.04 10.28
CA ASP A 59 2.28 -14.29 11.49
C ASP A 59 3.46 -13.44 12.05
N GLY A 60 4.66 -13.56 11.46
CA GLY A 60 5.79 -12.65 11.67
C GLY A 60 5.88 -11.45 10.71
N ALA A 61 5.06 -11.37 9.64
CA ALA A 61 5.12 -10.29 8.65
C ALA A 61 4.43 -8.99 9.14
N VAL A 62 3.49 -9.11 10.07
CA VAL A 62 2.76 -7.99 10.67
C VAL A 62 3.15 -7.88 12.14
N SER A 63 3.77 -6.77 12.52
CA SER A 63 4.17 -6.50 13.89
C SER A 63 3.94 -5.04 14.23
N ALA A 64 3.99 -4.70 15.52
CA ALA A 64 3.93 -3.30 15.95
C ALA A 64 5.03 -2.45 15.27
N ALA A 65 6.20 -3.04 15.02
CA ALA A 65 7.29 -2.36 14.31
C ALA A 65 6.95 -2.07 12.84
N THR A 66 6.31 -3.00 12.12
CA THR A 66 5.93 -2.76 10.71
C THR A 66 4.79 -1.75 10.60
N VAL A 67 3.85 -1.76 11.56
CA VAL A 67 2.80 -0.73 11.68
C VAL A 67 3.42 0.64 11.95
N ASN A 68 4.33 0.75 12.92
CA ASN A 68 5.00 2.01 13.25
C ASN A 68 5.86 2.54 12.10
N ARG A 69 6.51 1.65 11.36
CA ARG A 69 7.25 2.03 10.14
C ARG A 69 6.33 2.61 9.08
N ALA A 70 5.19 1.96 8.80
CA ALA A 70 4.23 2.46 7.84
C ALA A 70 3.61 3.80 8.28
N ARG A 71 3.23 3.93 9.55
CA ARG A 71 2.72 5.18 10.13
C ARG A 71 3.76 6.29 10.08
N GLY A 72 5.02 5.99 10.39
CA GLY A 72 6.10 6.96 10.37
C GLY A 72 6.44 7.45 8.95
N ILE A 73 6.72 6.53 8.02
CA ILE A 73 7.13 6.88 6.65
C ILE A 73 5.98 7.54 5.89
N TYR A 74 4.83 6.86 5.80
CA TYR A 74 3.73 7.35 4.98
C TYR A 74 2.91 8.42 5.69
N GLY A 75 2.83 8.39 7.02
CA GLY A 75 2.21 9.46 7.79
C GLY A 75 2.96 10.78 7.68
N ASP A 76 4.30 10.78 7.75
CA ASP A 76 5.08 12.02 7.56
C ASP A 76 4.92 12.58 6.14
N ARG A 77 4.92 11.70 5.12
CA ARG A 77 4.63 12.11 3.72
C ARG A 77 3.24 12.72 3.57
N ILE A 78 2.22 12.11 4.17
CA ILE A 78 0.86 12.68 4.14
C ILE A 78 0.82 14.00 4.89
N ALA A 79 1.42 14.09 6.08
CA ALA A 79 1.47 15.32 6.87
C ALA A 79 2.16 16.48 6.13
N ALA A 80 3.21 16.20 5.35
CA ALA A 80 3.93 17.18 4.54
C ALA A 80 3.03 17.83 3.46
N LEU A 81 1.96 17.16 3.03
CA LEU A 81 0.99 17.69 2.06
C LEU A 81 0.15 18.83 2.61
N LYS A 82 0.17 19.11 3.92
CA LYS A 82 -0.59 20.22 4.52
C LYS A 82 -0.37 21.55 3.79
N SER A 83 0.88 21.85 3.44
CA SER A 83 1.22 23.06 2.69
C SER A 83 0.68 23.08 1.26
N ALA A 84 0.67 21.93 0.57
CA ALA A 84 0.09 21.77 -0.76
C ALA A 84 -1.43 21.92 -0.74
N VAL A 85 -2.10 21.32 0.25
CA VAL A 85 -3.54 21.45 0.49
C VAL A 85 -3.93 22.91 0.74
N GLU A 86 -3.15 23.64 1.53
CA GLU A 86 -3.40 25.06 1.82
C GLU A 86 -3.21 25.95 0.58
N LYS A 87 -2.24 25.63 -0.29
CA LYS A 87 -2.02 26.30 -1.57
C LYS A 87 -3.00 25.87 -2.67
N GLY A 88 -3.75 24.79 -2.44
CA GLY A 88 -4.62 24.19 -3.45
C GLY A 88 -3.85 23.56 -4.61
N ASP A 89 -2.64 23.08 -4.35
CA ASP A 89 -1.82 22.28 -5.27
C ASP A 89 -2.31 20.83 -5.25
N LEU A 90 -3.25 20.54 -6.15
CA LEU A 90 -3.90 19.22 -6.22
C LEU A 90 -2.96 18.17 -6.83
N ASP A 91 -2.05 18.58 -7.71
CA ASP A 91 -1.12 17.68 -8.39
C ASP A 91 -0.12 17.06 -7.41
N ALA A 92 0.36 17.86 -6.45
CA ALA A 92 1.18 17.34 -5.35
C ALA A 92 0.47 16.26 -4.53
N ILE A 93 -0.84 16.41 -4.27
CA ILE A 93 -1.63 15.41 -3.53
C ILE A 93 -1.81 14.15 -4.39
N VAL A 94 -2.00 14.31 -5.70
CA VAL A 94 -2.14 13.19 -6.65
C VAL A 94 -0.84 12.39 -6.79
N ALA A 95 0.31 13.07 -6.85
CA ALA A 95 1.62 12.44 -6.87
C ALA A 95 1.84 11.54 -5.63
N GLU A 96 1.28 11.94 -4.49
CA GLU A 96 1.37 11.22 -3.22
C GLU A 96 0.24 10.20 -2.99
N LYS A 97 -0.54 9.83 -4.02
CA LYS A 97 -1.61 8.81 -3.92
C LYS A 97 -1.12 7.49 -3.29
N ASN A 98 0.09 7.07 -3.62
CA ASN A 98 0.65 5.83 -3.10
C ASN A 98 0.91 5.90 -1.58
N ALA A 99 1.20 7.09 -1.02
CA ALA A 99 1.36 7.23 0.43
C ALA A 99 0.05 6.93 1.17
N PHE A 100 -1.10 7.41 0.68
CA PHE A 100 -2.41 7.08 1.26
C PHE A 100 -2.71 5.57 1.20
N VAL A 101 -2.46 4.93 0.06
CA VAL A 101 -2.71 3.49 -0.13
C VAL A 101 -1.85 2.64 0.81
N LEU A 102 -0.55 2.97 0.90
CA LEU A 102 0.41 2.25 1.71
C LEU A 102 0.22 2.54 3.21
N PHE A 103 -0.16 3.76 3.58
CA PHE A 103 -0.59 4.07 4.95
C PHE A 103 -1.81 3.25 5.34
N ASN A 104 -2.88 3.25 4.54
CA ASN A 104 -4.11 2.51 4.87
C ASN A 104 -3.86 1.00 5.03
N SER A 105 -2.93 0.44 4.25
CA SER A 105 -2.59 -0.99 4.32
C SER A 105 -1.64 -1.30 5.47
N GLY A 106 -0.61 -0.48 5.69
CA GLY A 106 0.41 -0.73 6.70
C GLY A 106 0.01 -0.29 8.12
N ALA A 107 -0.82 0.75 8.26
CA ALA A 107 -1.33 1.22 9.55
C ALA A 107 -2.44 0.33 10.10
N TYR A 108 -3.15 -0.39 9.22
CA TYR A 108 -4.28 -1.28 9.53
C TYR A 108 -4.16 -2.65 8.84
N PRO A 109 -3.12 -3.43 9.15
CA PRO A 109 -2.79 -4.65 8.39
C PRO A 109 -3.65 -5.87 8.77
N THR A 110 -4.30 -5.87 9.94
CA THR A 110 -4.98 -7.06 10.49
C THR A 110 -6.49 -7.03 10.25
N ALA A 111 -7.13 -8.20 10.38
CA ALA A 111 -8.59 -8.32 10.33
C ALA A 111 -9.29 -7.55 11.46
N LYS A 112 -8.65 -7.41 12.64
CA LYS A 112 -9.17 -6.61 13.76
C LYS A 112 -9.22 -5.12 13.43
N SER A 113 -8.34 -4.67 12.52
CA SER A 113 -8.29 -3.28 12.06
C SER A 113 -9.09 -3.04 10.76
N LYS A 114 -9.95 -3.98 10.34
CA LYS A 114 -10.65 -3.92 9.03
C LYS A 114 -11.59 -2.73 8.93
N GLN A 115 -12.28 -2.40 10.01
CA GLN A 115 -13.20 -1.26 10.08
C GLN A 115 -12.43 0.06 9.95
N GLN A 116 -11.31 0.20 10.66
CA GLN A 116 -10.43 1.37 10.56
C GLN A 116 -9.84 1.49 9.16
N LYS A 117 -9.39 0.37 8.57
CA LYS A 117 -8.91 0.34 7.18
C LYS A 117 -9.98 0.81 6.20
N LYS A 118 -11.22 0.34 6.36
CA LYS A 118 -12.35 0.75 5.53
C LYS A 118 -12.62 2.25 5.65
N ALA A 119 -12.69 2.78 6.87
CA ALA A 119 -12.87 4.21 7.11
C ALA A 119 -11.73 5.05 6.51
N ALA A 120 -10.49 4.59 6.62
CA ALA A 120 -9.34 5.27 6.01
C ALA A 120 -9.40 5.27 4.47
N ILE A 121 -9.83 4.16 3.85
CA ILE A 121 -10.07 4.08 2.41
C ILE A 121 -11.20 5.02 1.98
N GLU A 122 -12.30 5.09 2.74
CA GLU A 122 -13.40 6.01 2.49
C GLU A 122 -12.96 7.47 2.58
N GLY A 123 -12.18 7.84 3.60
CA GLY A 123 -11.58 9.17 3.71
C GLY A 123 -10.63 9.49 2.55
N THR A 124 -9.81 8.52 2.13
CA THR A 124 -8.94 8.68 0.95
C THR A 124 -9.78 8.91 -0.31
N ASN A 125 -10.84 8.13 -0.52
CA ASN A 125 -11.74 8.29 -1.66
C ASN A 125 -12.45 9.65 -1.66
N ALA A 126 -12.83 10.17 -0.48
CA ALA A 126 -13.42 11.49 -0.36
C ALA A 126 -12.46 12.59 -0.81
N ILE A 127 -11.17 12.52 -0.41
CA ILE A 127 -10.12 13.43 -0.88
C ILE A 127 -10.01 13.39 -2.40
N PHE A 128 -9.82 12.19 -2.98
CA PHE A 128 -9.63 12.06 -4.43
C PHE A 128 -10.89 12.35 -5.25
N LYS A 129 -12.08 12.19 -4.68
CA LYS A 129 -13.33 12.63 -5.28
C LYS A 129 -13.41 14.16 -5.33
N ALA A 130 -13.03 14.84 -4.24
CA ALA A 130 -12.97 16.30 -4.20
C ALA A 130 -11.91 16.86 -5.16
N ILE A 131 -10.75 16.21 -5.28
CA ILE A 131 -9.72 16.56 -6.27
C ILE A 131 -10.27 16.46 -7.69
N LYS A 132 -10.98 15.37 -8.02
CA LYS A 132 -11.61 15.20 -9.35
C LYS A 132 -12.67 16.26 -9.64
N ALA A 133 -13.35 16.77 -8.60
CA ALA A 133 -14.30 17.86 -8.72
C ALA A 133 -13.64 19.24 -8.78
N GLY A 134 -12.33 19.35 -8.55
CA GLY A 134 -11.61 20.62 -8.48
C GLY A 134 -11.92 21.47 -7.24
N ASP A 135 -12.62 20.90 -6.25
CA ASP A 135 -13.09 21.63 -5.07
C ASP A 135 -12.01 21.66 -3.98
N LYS A 136 -11.22 22.73 -3.96
CA LYS A 136 -10.13 22.95 -2.99
C LYS A 136 -10.62 22.98 -1.53
N ALA A 137 -11.82 23.50 -1.27
CA ALA A 137 -12.37 23.56 0.07
C ALA A 137 -12.78 22.17 0.56
N ALA A 138 -13.45 21.39 -0.29
CA ALA A 138 -13.77 20.00 0.00
C ALA A 138 -12.51 19.13 0.16
N VAL A 139 -11.46 19.37 -0.64
CA VAL A 139 -10.16 18.69 -0.49
C VAL A 139 -9.56 18.99 0.88
N LYS A 140 -9.51 20.27 1.27
CA LYS A 140 -8.97 20.68 2.58
C LYS A 140 -9.77 20.08 3.73
N SER A 141 -11.09 20.10 3.65
CA SER A 141 -11.96 19.48 4.66
C SER A 141 -11.73 17.97 4.75
N ALA A 142 -11.77 17.26 3.63
CA ALA A 142 -11.58 15.81 3.59
C ALA A 142 -10.18 15.40 4.06
N TYR A 143 -9.15 16.16 3.68
CA TYR A 143 -7.78 15.95 4.13
C TYR A 143 -7.63 16.12 5.64
N ASN A 144 -8.17 17.21 6.21
CA ASN A 144 -8.10 17.45 7.65
C ASN A 144 -8.84 16.36 8.45
N SER A 145 -10.03 15.95 7.98
CA SER A 145 -10.78 14.85 8.60
C SER A 145 -10.01 13.53 8.53
N TYR A 146 -9.37 13.24 7.40
CA TYR A 146 -8.55 12.02 7.25
C TYR A 146 -7.33 12.04 8.16
N VAL A 147 -6.61 13.16 8.24
CA VAL A 147 -5.43 13.32 9.11
C VAL A 147 -5.82 13.14 10.58
N ALA A 148 -6.91 13.80 11.01
CA ALA A 148 -7.40 13.71 12.38
C ALA A 148 -7.90 12.29 12.73
N ALA A 149 -8.69 11.66 11.87
CA ALA A 149 -9.26 10.33 12.13
C ALA A 149 -8.22 9.20 12.17
N ASN A 150 -7.02 9.43 11.63
CA ASN A 150 -5.95 8.44 11.56
C ASN A 150 -4.75 8.76 12.47
N ASP A 151 -4.86 9.82 13.28
CA ASP A 151 -3.79 10.34 14.15
C ASP A 151 -2.46 10.57 13.39
N ILE A 152 -2.56 11.13 12.19
CA ILE A 152 -1.39 11.39 11.35
C ILE A 152 -0.68 12.64 11.88
N SER A 153 0.53 12.44 12.39
CA SER A 153 1.42 13.49 12.83
C SER A 153 2.74 13.44 12.07
N PRO A 154 3.35 14.60 11.76
CA PRO A 154 4.68 14.64 11.20
C PRO A 154 5.68 14.04 12.19
N LEU A 155 6.76 13.44 11.69
CA LEU A 155 7.83 12.96 12.54
C LEU A 155 8.40 14.13 13.38
N PRO A 156 8.62 13.94 14.69
CA PRO A 156 9.15 15.00 15.53
C PRO A 156 10.59 15.34 15.14
N ALA A 157 10.98 16.60 15.32
CA ALA A 157 12.39 16.97 15.27
C ALA A 157 13.05 16.53 16.58
N VAL A 158 14.01 15.60 16.50
CA VAL A 158 14.74 15.08 17.67
C VAL A 158 16.19 15.56 17.56
N ASP A 159 16.75 15.96 18.69
CA ASP A 159 18.19 16.25 18.85
C ASP A 159 18.76 15.34 19.94
N ALA A 160 20.10 15.28 20.03
CA ALA A 160 20.79 14.38 20.97
C ALA A 160 20.47 14.65 22.45
N ASN A 161 19.94 15.83 22.79
CA ASN A 161 19.53 16.19 24.15
C ASN A 161 18.07 15.81 24.44
N LYS A 162 17.21 15.76 23.41
CA LYS A 162 15.79 15.40 23.50
C LYS A 162 15.52 13.90 23.37
N GLY A 163 16.43 13.15 22.75
CA GLY A 163 16.33 11.70 22.68
C GLY A 163 17.11 11.07 21.53
N GLN A 164 16.86 9.79 21.32
CA GLN A 164 17.47 8.99 20.26
C GLN A 164 16.38 8.46 19.32
N GLY A 165 16.50 8.75 18.03
CA GLY A 165 15.55 8.33 17.02
C GLY A 165 15.95 7.10 16.22
N TYR A 166 17.23 6.73 16.24
CA TYR A 166 17.75 5.52 15.62
C TYR A 166 18.98 5.01 16.38
N SER A 167 19.25 3.71 16.27
CA SER A 167 20.49 3.08 16.78
C SER A 167 21.27 2.34 15.69
N GLY A 168 20.59 1.93 14.61
CA GLY A 168 21.22 1.30 13.45
C GLY A 168 20.83 1.98 12.16
N ASP A 169 21.69 1.88 11.15
CA ASP A 169 21.55 2.54 9.86
C ASP A 169 20.34 2.06 9.04
N PHE A 170 19.72 0.94 9.43
CA PHE A 170 18.53 0.38 8.81
C PHE A 170 17.22 1.00 9.33
N ASP A 171 17.24 1.81 10.39
CA ASP A 171 16.01 2.45 10.87
C ASP A 171 15.48 3.45 9.82
N PHE A 172 14.16 3.50 9.67
CA PHE A 172 13.52 4.39 8.70
C PHE A 172 13.63 5.87 9.07
N ARG A 173 14.05 6.19 10.31
CA ARG A 173 14.20 7.56 10.80
C ARG A 173 15.61 8.14 10.59
N VAL A 174 16.61 7.32 10.22
CA VAL A 174 18.04 7.71 10.18
C VAL A 174 18.27 9.01 9.41
N ARG A 175 17.64 9.15 8.23
CA ARG A 175 17.80 10.31 7.34
C ARG A 175 16.64 11.30 7.42
N THR A 176 15.97 11.35 8.57
CA THR A 176 14.83 12.25 8.80
C THR A 176 15.14 13.24 9.90
N LYS A 177 14.29 14.25 10.08
CA LYS A 177 14.34 15.18 11.25
C LYS A 177 14.22 14.48 12.61
N ALA A 178 13.69 13.25 12.65
CA ALA A 178 13.67 12.44 13.86
C ALA A 178 14.97 11.64 14.05
N GLY A 179 15.90 11.68 13.09
CA GLY A 179 17.15 10.94 13.12
C GLY A 179 18.21 11.62 13.96
N ALA A 180 18.17 11.41 15.28
CA ALA A 180 19.24 11.81 16.19
C ALA A 180 19.82 10.60 16.93
N ILE A 181 21.12 10.65 17.19
CA ILE A 181 21.84 9.68 18.01
C ILE A 181 22.77 10.44 18.96
N TYR A 182 22.77 10.03 20.23
CA TYR A 182 23.74 10.52 21.20
C TYR A 182 25.06 9.78 20.98
N VAL A 183 26.09 10.51 20.56
CA VAL A 183 27.45 9.98 20.40
C VAL A 183 28.24 10.39 21.65
N ARG A 184 28.57 9.39 22.47
CA ARG A 184 29.35 9.56 23.71
C ARG A 184 30.83 9.79 23.42
#